data_AF-A0A6C0JRL8-F1
#
_entry.id   AF-A0A6C0JRL8-F1
#
_cell.length_a   1.000
_cell.length_b   1.000
_cell.length_c   1.000
_cell.angle_alpha   90.00
_cell.angle_beta   90.00
_cell.angle_gamma   90.00
#
_symmetry.space_group_name_H-M   'P 1'
#
loop_
_entity.id
_entity.type
_entity.pdbx_description
1 polymer ?
#
loop_
_entity_poly.entity_id
_entity_poly.type
_entity_poly.pdbx_seq_one_letter_code
_entity_poly.pdbx_strand_id
1 'polypeptide(L)'
;MSFQINPCKAVMQKVKDANCDINTMNDLCYGISNAYGNVYGPELKSKLDQQCADLITKKKCVLGKNTCNLRRPVPPPFFNQIPHYFPWLLKECNDVGKAYKQCCMKCTGEQYENGCRENCKLEAEAVVLQKEEYKEEYKEENKEENKEENKEENKEENKHHKHCEKIDYEGYKNAHPFVFFLGFGLVTLMIVFLVWFFIRGLTTKNNQSI
;
A
#
# COMPACT_ATOMS: atom_id res chain seq x y z
N MET A 1 2.95 -29.79 10.00
CA MET A 1 3.08 -28.91 8.83
C MET A 1 3.67 -27.58 9.28
N SER A 2 4.66 -27.06 8.54
CA SER A 2 5.15 -25.70 8.70
C SER A 2 4.40 -24.81 7.72
N PHE A 3 3.87 -23.68 8.19
CA PHE A 3 3.19 -22.71 7.35
C PHE A 3 3.74 -21.31 7.62
N GLN A 4 3.71 -20.47 6.59
CA GLN A 4 4.03 -19.05 6.68
C GLN A 4 2.77 -18.22 6.45
N ILE A 5 2.69 -17.07 7.11
CA ILE A 5 1.60 -16.12 6.92
C ILE A 5 2.11 -15.00 6.01
N ASN A 6 1.41 -14.79 4.90
CA ASN A 6 1.71 -13.76 3.91
C ASN A 6 0.44 -12.91 3.67
N PRO A 7 0.23 -11.83 4.44
CA PRO A 7 -0.91 -10.94 4.27
C PRO A 7 -0.90 -10.26 2.89
N CYS A 8 0.28 -9.97 2.33
CA CYS A 8 0.41 -9.30 1.05
C CYS A 8 -0.17 -10.13 -0.09
N LYS A 9 0.07 -11.45 -0.10
CA LYS A 9 -0.50 -12.38 -1.08
C LYS A 9 -2.03 -12.33 -1.04
N ALA A 10 -2.62 -12.46 0.15
CA ALA A 10 -4.08 -12.46 0.31
C ALA A 10 -4.71 -11.14 -0.12
N VAL A 11 -4.13 -10.01 0.29
CA VAL A 11 -4.59 -8.67 -0.11
C VAL A 11 -4.52 -8.51 -1.62
N MET A 12 -3.40 -8.86 -2.24
CA MET A 12 -3.23 -8.74 -3.69
C MET A 12 -4.20 -9.64 -4.47
N GLN A 13 -4.48 -10.85 -3.99
CA GLN A 13 -5.47 -11.75 -4.58
C GLN A 13 -6.90 -11.22 -4.45
N LYS A 14 -7.27 -10.64 -3.31
CA LYS A 14 -8.60 -10.03 -3.11
C LYS A 14 -8.78 -8.79 -3.97
N VAL A 15 -7.70 -8.06 -4.20
CA VAL A 15 -7.71 -6.77 -4.88
C VAL A 15 -7.53 -6.86 -6.41
N LYS A 16 -7.02 -7.99 -6.93
CA LYS A 16 -6.88 -8.30 -8.37
C LYS A 16 -6.37 -7.12 -9.23
N ASP A 17 -5.21 -6.56 -8.89
CA ASP A 17 -4.45 -5.51 -9.62
C ASP A 17 -5.21 -4.25 -10.13
N ALA A 18 -6.51 -4.15 -9.91
CA ALA A 18 -7.36 -3.08 -10.39
C ALA A 18 -7.39 -1.95 -9.36
N ASN A 19 -6.70 -0.86 -9.67
CA ASN A 19 -6.94 0.51 -9.18
C ASN A 19 -7.51 0.65 -7.75
N CYS A 20 -6.97 -0.12 -6.81
CA CYS A 20 -7.59 -0.26 -5.50
C CYS A 20 -7.22 0.89 -4.61
N ASP A 21 -8.15 1.26 -3.73
CA ASP A 21 -7.87 2.26 -2.73
C ASP A 21 -6.76 1.77 -1.79
N ILE A 22 -5.73 2.59 -1.64
CA ILE A 22 -4.58 2.30 -0.79
C ILE A 22 -5.02 2.13 0.68
N ASN A 23 -6.14 2.76 1.06
CA ASN A 23 -6.74 2.59 2.39
C ASN A 23 -7.31 1.18 2.58
N THR A 24 -7.98 0.63 1.56
CA THR A 24 -8.48 -0.74 1.59
C THR A 24 -7.33 -1.73 1.72
N MET A 25 -6.24 -1.53 0.97
CA MET A 25 -5.05 -2.38 1.11
C MET A 25 -4.44 -2.28 2.52
N ASN A 26 -4.37 -1.08 3.07
CA ASN A 26 -3.86 -0.82 4.42
C ASN A 26 -4.70 -1.55 5.47
N ASP A 27 -6.02 -1.37 5.43
CA ASP A 27 -6.95 -1.98 6.37
C ASP A 27 -6.92 -3.52 6.29
N LEU A 28 -6.93 -4.08 5.08
CA LEU A 28 -6.91 -5.54 4.90
C LEU A 28 -5.59 -6.15 5.39
N CYS A 29 -4.45 -5.56 5.01
CA CYS A 29 -3.14 -6.12 5.35
C CYS A 29 -2.92 -6.11 6.87
N TYR A 30 -3.15 -4.96 7.52
CA TYR A 30 -2.99 -4.86 8.96
C TYR A 30 -4.11 -5.58 9.73
N GLY A 31 -5.29 -5.77 9.13
CA GLY A 31 -6.33 -6.64 9.67
C GLY A 31 -5.82 -8.08 9.84
N ILE A 32 -5.22 -8.66 8.80
CA ILE A 32 -4.59 -9.98 8.87
C ILE A 32 -3.44 -9.98 9.89
N SER A 33 -2.55 -8.98 9.84
CA SER A 33 -1.41 -8.89 10.77
C SER A 33 -1.86 -8.91 12.23
N ASN A 34 -2.88 -8.11 12.58
CA ASN A 34 -3.42 -8.05 13.93
C ASN A 34 -4.11 -9.37 14.33
N ALA A 35 -4.91 -9.96 13.44
CA ALA A 35 -5.59 -11.23 13.72
C ALA A 35 -4.61 -12.36 14.06
N TYR A 36 -3.54 -12.51 13.28
CA TYR A 36 -2.49 -13.49 13.56
C TYR A 36 -1.61 -13.09 14.74
N GLY A 37 -1.25 -11.82 14.86
CA GLY A 37 -0.46 -11.29 15.97
C GLY A 37 -1.10 -11.52 17.33
N ASN A 38 -2.42 -11.40 17.42
CA ASN A 38 -3.17 -11.66 18.66
C ASN A 38 -3.13 -13.13 19.09
N VAL A 39 -2.95 -14.07 18.15
CA VAL A 39 -3.00 -15.51 18.42
C VAL A 39 -1.60 -16.14 18.59
N TYR A 40 -0.64 -15.68 17.81
CA TYR A 40 0.73 -16.23 17.76
C TYR A 40 1.77 -15.35 18.45
N GLY A 41 1.41 -14.12 18.82
CA GLY A 41 2.24 -13.23 19.62
C GLY A 41 2.88 -12.06 18.85
N PRO A 42 3.52 -11.14 19.58
CA PRO A 42 4.02 -9.87 19.05
C PRO A 42 5.18 -10.02 18.06
N GLU A 43 5.96 -11.09 18.16
CA GLU A 43 7.08 -11.34 17.24
C GLU A 43 6.57 -11.60 15.81
N LEU A 44 5.56 -12.46 15.66
CA LEU A 44 4.92 -12.68 14.37
C LEU A 44 4.27 -11.39 13.89
N LYS A 45 3.55 -10.69 14.77
CA LYS A 45 2.89 -9.42 14.44
C LYS A 45 3.88 -8.42 13.83
N SER A 46 5.04 -8.22 14.45
CA SER A 46 6.07 -7.29 13.96
C SER A 46 6.54 -7.65 12.54
N LYS A 47 6.77 -8.96 12.29
CA LYS A 47 7.14 -9.46 10.96
C LYS A 47 6.05 -9.18 9.91
N LEU A 48 4.78 -9.39 10.26
CA LEU A 48 3.65 -9.14 9.36
C LEU A 48 3.39 -7.65 9.14
N ASP A 49 3.54 -6.83 10.18
CA ASP A 49 3.43 -5.37 10.11
C ASP A 49 4.47 -4.78 9.14
N GLN A 50 5.70 -5.31 9.16
CA GLN A 50 6.75 -4.91 8.21
C GLN A 50 6.38 -5.27 6.77
N GLN A 51 5.89 -6.49 6.52
CA GLN A 51 5.42 -6.89 5.18
C GLN A 51 4.30 -5.96 4.66
N CYS A 52 3.39 -5.58 5.55
CA CYS A 52 2.33 -4.62 5.22
C CYS A 52 2.87 -3.22 4.94
N ALA A 53 3.82 -2.73 5.74
CA ALA A 53 4.44 -1.43 5.51
C ALA A 53 5.12 -1.36 4.14
N ASP A 54 5.83 -2.43 3.77
CA ASP A 54 6.53 -2.54 2.49
C ASP A 54 5.53 -2.58 1.32
N LEU A 55 4.43 -3.35 1.45
CA LEU A 55 3.35 -3.39 0.45
C LEU A 55 2.74 -2.01 0.21
N ILE A 56 2.38 -1.32 1.29
CA ILE A 56 1.73 -0.01 1.20
C ILE A 56 2.69 1.03 0.63
N THR A 57 3.96 1.00 1.02
CA THR A 57 5.00 1.88 0.45
C THR A 57 5.17 1.64 -1.04
N LYS A 58 5.30 0.37 -1.47
CA LYS A 58 5.42 0.01 -2.88
C LYS A 58 4.20 0.45 -3.70
N LYS A 59 2.99 0.21 -3.19
CA LYS A 59 1.75 0.54 -3.92
C LYS A 59 1.42 2.03 -3.92
N LYS A 60 1.84 2.80 -2.91
CA LYS A 60 1.80 4.27 -2.95
C LYS A 60 2.56 4.81 -4.16
N CYS A 61 3.79 4.35 -4.36
CA CYS A 61 4.63 4.75 -5.49
C CYS A 61 3.97 4.44 -6.83
N VAL A 62 3.47 3.21 -7.01
CA VAL A 62 2.82 2.78 -8.27
C VAL A 62 1.53 3.57 -8.57
N LEU A 63 0.77 3.93 -7.54
CA LEU A 63 -0.50 4.66 -7.69
C LEU A 63 -0.32 6.19 -7.75
N GLY A 64 0.91 6.71 -7.69
CA GLY A 64 1.17 8.15 -7.61
C GLY A 64 0.59 8.81 -6.35
N LYS A 65 0.38 8.03 -5.28
CA LYS A 65 -0.19 8.49 -4.01
C LYS A 65 0.92 8.76 -3.00
N ASN A 66 0.72 9.77 -2.16
CA ASN A 66 1.59 10.09 -1.03
C ASN A 66 0.90 9.75 0.30
N THR A 67 1.59 10.03 1.41
CA THR A 67 1.06 9.81 2.76
C THR A 67 -0.21 10.62 3.06
N CYS A 68 -0.40 11.79 2.44
CA CYS A 68 -1.60 12.61 2.61
C CYS A 68 -2.83 11.97 1.94
N ASN A 69 -2.67 11.03 1.02
CA ASN A 69 -3.78 10.28 0.42
C ASN A 69 -4.30 9.14 1.31
N LEU A 70 -3.57 8.82 2.39
CA LEU A 70 -4.05 7.86 3.37
C LEU A 70 -5.06 8.54 4.30
N ARG A 71 -6.26 7.99 4.35
CA ARG A 71 -7.30 8.39 5.30
C ARG A 71 -7.02 7.90 6.72
N ARG A 72 -6.16 6.90 6.85
CA ARG A 72 -5.79 6.26 8.13
C ARG A 72 -4.27 6.16 8.23
N PRO A 73 -3.71 6.21 9.45
CA PRO A 73 -2.28 6.00 9.65
C PRO A 73 -1.86 4.60 9.18
N VAL A 74 -0.56 4.40 9.06
CA VAL A 74 0.08 3.10 8.80
C VAL A 74 0.91 2.79 10.04
N PRO A 75 0.55 1.79 10.86
CA PRO A 75 -0.64 0.94 10.77
C PRO A 75 -1.96 1.69 11.08
N PRO A 76 -3.12 1.23 10.57
CA PRO A 76 -4.42 1.77 10.93
C PRO A 76 -4.81 1.34 12.35
N PRO A 77 -5.67 2.10 13.05
CA PRO A 77 -6.27 1.64 14.30
C PRO A 77 -7.02 0.32 14.09
N PHE A 78 -6.80 -0.64 14.98
CA PHE A 78 -7.46 -1.95 14.90
C PHE A 78 -8.82 -1.89 15.58
N PHE A 79 -9.88 -1.91 14.78
CA PHE A 79 -11.25 -2.01 15.27
C PHE A 79 -11.74 -3.45 15.18
N ASN A 80 -11.74 -4.16 16.32
CA ASN A 80 -12.16 -5.56 16.40
C ASN A 80 -13.70 -5.71 16.44
N GLN A 81 -14.39 -5.10 15.47
CA GLN A 81 -15.86 -5.14 15.39
C GLN A 81 -16.39 -6.43 14.75
N ILE A 82 -15.59 -7.06 13.88
CA ILE A 82 -15.92 -8.31 13.21
C ILE A 82 -14.99 -9.39 13.75
N PRO A 83 -15.51 -10.55 14.22
CA PRO A 83 -14.69 -11.62 14.74
C PRO A 83 -13.66 -12.16 13.73
N HIS A 84 -12.51 -12.58 14.27
CA HIS A 84 -11.38 -13.18 13.53
C HIS A 84 -11.08 -14.59 14.08
N TYR A 85 -11.92 -15.58 13.75
CA TYR A 85 -11.79 -16.93 14.32
C TYR A 85 -10.69 -17.78 13.68
N PHE A 86 -10.34 -17.52 12.41
CA PHE A 86 -9.49 -18.43 11.63
C PHE A 86 -8.10 -18.65 12.22
N PRO A 87 -7.34 -17.62 12.68
CA PRO A 87 -5.99 -17.84 13.18
C PRO A 87 -5.96 -18.76 14.41
N TRP A 88 -6.98 -18.65 15.28
CA TRP A 88 -7.09 -19.52 16.45
C TRP A 88 -7.43 -20.97 16.05
N LEU A 89 -8.39 -21.15 15.15
CA LEU A 89 -8.76 -22.48 14.62
C LEU A 89 -7.59 -23.14 13.87
N LEU A 90 -6.79 -22.37 13.15
CA LEU A 90 -5.59 -22.86 12.48
C LEU A 90 -4.54 -23.31 13.50
N LYS A 91 -4.34 -22.55 14.59
CA LYS A 91 -3.44 -22.93 15.67
C LYS A 91 -3.84 -24.24 16.34
N GLU A 92 -5.15 -24.48 16.51
CA GLU A 92 -5.66 -25.72 17.11
C GLU A 92 -5.61 -26.92 16.15
N CYS A 93 -6.08 -26.74 14.92
CA CYS A 93 -6.28 -27.87 14.00
C CYS A 93 -5.05 -28.17 13.14
N ASN A 94 -4.14 -27.20 12.97
CA ASN A 94 -2.99 -27.26 12.05
C ASN A 94 -3.33 -27.70 10.61
N ASP A 95 -4.57 -27.45 10.19
CA ASP A 95 -5.11 -27.79 8.87
C ASP A 95 -5.95 -26.62 8.36
N VAL A 96 -5.53 -26.04 7.24
CA VAL A 96 -6.13 -24.84 6.64
C VAL A 96 -7.57 -25.09 6.21
N GLY A 97 -7.85 -26.24 5.59
CA GLY A 97 -9.18 -26.55 5.07
C GLY A 97 -10.20 -26.79 6.19
N LYS A 98 -9.78 -27.52 7.23
CA LYS A 98 -10.59 -27.78 8.42
C LYS A 98 -10.83 -26.49 9.21
N ALA A 99 -9.77 -25.69 9.43
CA ALA A 99 -9.88 -24.41 10.12
C ALA A 99 -10.82 -23.45 9.37
N TYR A 100 -10.73 -23.40 8.03
CA TYR A 100 -11.60 -22.53 7.22
C TYR A 100 -13.07 -22.95 7.31
N LYS A 101 -13.35 -24.25 7.19
CA LYS A 101 -14.71 -24.79 7.32
C LYS A 101 -15.30 -24.47 8.70
N GLN A 102 -14.53 -24.69 9.77
CA GLN A 102 -14.96 -24.37 11.13
C GLN A 102 -15.15 -22.86 11.35
N CYS A 103 -14.31 -22.03 10.74
CA CYS A 103 -14.44 -20.57 10.80
C CYS A 103 -15.77 -20.12 10.19
N CYS A 104 -16.10 -20.60 8.98
CA CYS A 104 -17.37 -20.31 8.33
C CYS A 104 -18.58 -20.79 9.13
N MET A 105 -18.48 -21.93 9.82
CA MET A 105 -19.54 -22.41 10.71
C MET A 105 -19.72 -21.50 11.93
N LYS A 106 -18.63 -21.03 12.54
CA LYS A 106 -18.68 -20.08 13.67
C LYS A 106 -19.26 -18.72 13.28
N CYS A 107 -19.10 -18.30 12.04
CA CYS A 107 -19.71 -17.06 11.54
C CYS A 107 -21.23 -17.14 11.35
N THR A 108 -21.83 -18.33 11.34
CA THR A 108 -23.26 -18.49 11.06
C THR A 108 -24.09 -17.95 12.23
N GLY A 109 -24.97 -16.98 11.97
CA GLY A 109 -25.80 -16.35 13.00
C GLY A 109 -25.11 -15.23 13.79
N GLU A 110 -23.89 -14.85 13.44
CA GLU A 110 -23.22 -13.65 13.97
C GLU A 110 -23.84 -12.37 13.37
N GLN A 111 -23.77 -11.25 14.12
CA GLN A 111 -24.31 -9.96 13.68
C GLN A 111 -23.74 -9.52 12.32
N TYR A 112 -22.47 -9.85 12.05
CA TYR A 112 -21.76 -9.54 10.82
C TYR A 112 -21.31 -10.81 10.09
N GLU A 113 -22.23 -11.76 9.89
CA GLU A 113 -21.94 -13.06 9.28
C GLU A 113 -21.12 -12.98 7.98
N ASN A 114 -21.50 -12.13 7.03
CA ASN A 114 -20.78 -11.98 5.76
C ASN A 114 -19.36 -11.44 5.97
N GLY A 115 -19.20 -10.42 6.81
CA GLY A 115 -17.89 -9.85 7.13
C GLY A 115 -16.99 -10.87 7.84
N CYS A 116 -17.57 -11.67 8.74
CA CYS A 116 -16.85 -12.75 9.41
C CYS A 116 -16.38 -13.82 8.41
N ARG A 117 -17.24 -14.26 7.50
CA ARG A 117 -16.87 -15.24 6.44
C ARG A 117 -15.81 -14.68 5.49
N GLU A 118 -15.89 -13.39 5.17
CA GLU A 118 -14.86 -12.73 4.37
C GLU A 118 -13.50 -12.68 5.08
N ASN A 119 -13.49 -12.40 6.38
CA ASN A 119 -12.27 -12.47 7.19
C ASN A 119 -11.71 -13.89 7.20
N CYS A 120 -12.54 -14.91 7.45
CA CYS A 120 -12.13 -16.32 7.39
C CYS A 120 -11.44 -16.66 6.07
N LYS A 121 -12.01 -16.20 4.95
CA LYS A 121 -11.47 -16.47 3.61
C LYS A 121 -10.13 -15.76 3.40
N LEU A 122 -10.08 -14.47 3.72
CA LEU A 122 -8.88 -13.66 3.55
C LEU A 122 -7.71 -14.19 4.39
N GLU A 123 -7.99 -14.58 5.64
CA GLU A 123 -7.00 -15.15 6.56
C GLU A 123 -6.53 -16.52 6.08
N ALA A 124 -7.43 -17.37 5.57
CA ALA A 124 -7.06 -18.65 4.98
C ALA A 124 -6.16 -18.49 3.74
N GLU A 125 -6.45 -17.52 2.86
CA GLU A 125 -5.65 -17.22 1.67
C GLU A 125 -4.24 -16.69 2.02
N ALA A 126 -4.09 -16.06 3.19
CA ALA A 126 -2.81 -15.59 3.70
C ALA A 126 -1.88 -16.72 4.12
N VAL A 127 -2.39 -17.94 4.33
CA VAL A 127 -1.55 -19.10 4.67
C VAL A 127 -0.83 -19.61 3.42
N VAL A 128 0.49 -19.74 3.54
CA VAL A 128 1.38 -20.36 2.55
C VAL A 128 1.92 -21.64 3.15
N LEU A 129 1.48 -22.78 2.61
CA LEU A 129 2.00 -24.09 3.00
C LEU A 129 3.42 -24.20 2.44
N GLN A 130 4.40 -24.37 3.33
CA GLN A 130 5.73 -24.80 2.89
C GLN A 130 5.56 -26.25 2.45
N LYS A 131 5.58 -26.50 1.13
CA LYS A 131 5.92 -27.84 0.65
C LYS A 131 7.35 -28.09 1.15
N GLU A 132 7.58 -29.24 1.78
CA GLU A 132 8.94 -29.71 2.05
C GLU A 132 9.72 -29.62 0.74
N GLU A 133 10.75 -28.77 0.72
CA GLU A 133 11.53 -28.49 -0.48
C GLU A 133 12.13 -29.81 -1.01
N TYR A 134 11.62 -30.29 -2.14
CA TYR A 134 12.45 -31.10 -3.03
C TYR A 134 13.51 -30.13 -3.57
N LYS A 135 14.77 -30.32 -3.14
CA LYS A 135 15.92 -29.57 -3.67
C LYS A 135 16.08 -29.92 -5.15
N GLU A 136 15.50 -29.13 -6.04
CA GLU A 136 16.01 -29.07 -7.41
C GLU A 136 17.26 -28.21 -7.40
N GLU A 137 18.39 -28.92 -7.39
CA GLU A 137 19.69 -28.42 -7.80
C GLU A 137 19.57 -27.85 -9.21
N TYR A 138 19.50 -26.52 -9.33
CA TYR A 138 19.59 -25.84 -10.62
C TYR A 138 20.98 -26.10 -11.20
N LYS A 139 21.08 -27.08 -12.11
CA LYS A 139 22.18 -27.15 -13.07
C LYS A 139 21.93 -26.06 -14.12
N GLU A 140 22.78 -25.04 -14.10
CA GLU A 140 23.04 -24.20 -15.26
C GLU A 140 23.61 -25.07 -16.38
N GLU A 141 22.83 -25.32 -17.43
CA GLU A 141 23.37 -25.63 -18.75
C GLU A 141 22.71 -24.74 -19.81
N ASN A 142 23.53 -23.85 -20.35
CA ASN A 142 23.29 -23.13 -21.59
C ASN A 142 22.98 -24.10 -22.74
N LYS A 143 21.96 -23.77 -23.52
CA LYS A 143 21.86 -23.95 -24.98
C LYS A 143 20.67 -23.12 -25.45
N GLU A 144 20.86 -21.92 -25.98
CA GLU A 144 21.19 -21.69 -27.40
C GLU A 144 20.56 -22.74 -28.31
N GLU A 145 19.32 -22.49 -28.74
CA GLU A 145 18.85 -22.56 -30.15
C GLU A 145 17.32 -22.50 -30.18
N ASN A 146 16.79 -21.29 -30.41
CA ASN A 146 15.81 -21.02 -31.48
C ASN A 146 15.51 -19.52 -31.51
N LYS A 147 16.40 -18.82 -32.21
CA LYS A 147 16.12 -17.55 -32.87
C LYS A 147 15.19 -17.87 -34.04
N GLU A 148 13.95 -17.41 -33.98
CA GLU A 148 13.36 -16.44 -34.91
C GLU A 148 11.85 -16.36 -34.64
N GLU A 149 11.30 -15.16 -34.79
CA GLU A 149 9.87 -14.81 -34.67
C GLU A 149 9.28 -14.62 -33.25
N ASN A 150 9.74 -13.57 -32.56
CA ASN A 150 8.88 -12.44 -32.18
C ASN A 150 9.73 -11.38 -31.48
N LYS A 151 10.29 -10.49 -32.30
CA LYS A 151 11.23 -9.45 -31.90
C LYS A 151 10.56 -8.10 -32.04
N GLU A 152 9.66 -7.78 -31.11
CA GLU A 152 9.20 -6.43 -30.82
C GLU A 152 8.29 -6.49 -29.59
N GLU A 153 8.87 -6.34 -28.38
CA GLU A 153 8.20 -5.69 -27.24
C GLU A 153 9.07 -5.66 -25.96
N ASN A 154 10.10 -6.50 -25.84
CA ASN A 154 10.94 -6.52 -24.63
C ASN A 154 12.31 -5.85 -24.81
N LYS A 155 12.30 -4.56 -25.13
CA LYS A 155 13.51 -3.72 -25.10
C LYS A 155 13.28 -2.37 -24.42
N GLU A 156 12.53 -2.34 -23.32
CA GLU A 156 12.42 -1.13 -22.48
C GLU A 156 12.47 -1.37 -20.96
N GLU A 157 12.38 -2.60 -20.45
CA GLU A 157 12.33 -2.81 -18.99
C GLU A 157 13.69 -2.85 -18.27
N ASN A 158 14.82 -2.91 -18.99
CA ASN A 158 16.14 -3.05 -18.35
C ASN A 158 17.01 -1.78 -18.33
N LYS A 159 16.38 -0.60 -18.40
CA LYS A 159 17.02 0.70 -18.10
C LYS A 159 16.43 1.44 -16.90
N HIS A 160 15.32 0.99 -16.32
CA HIS A 160 14.64 1.73 -15.24
C HIS A 160 15.12 1.39 -13.83
N HIS A 161 16.33 0.82 -13.70
CA HIS A 161 16.98 0.55 -12.43
C HIS A 161 18.15 1.51 -12.18
N LYS A 162 17.96 2.83 -12.37
CA LYS A 162 18.84 3.88 -11.80
C LYS A 162 18.32 5.29 -12.11
N HIS A 163 17.36 5.77 -11.32
CA HIS A 163 17.35 7.12 -10.74
C HIS A 163 16.05 7.28 -9.94
N CYS A 164 16.12 7.38 -8.62
CA CYS A 164 15.09 8.11 -7.89
C CYS A 164 15.36 9.58 -8.24
N GLU A 165 14.65 10.10 -9.24
CA GLU A 165 14.84 11.46 -9.73
C GLU A 165 14.47 12.46 -8.63
N LYS A 166 15.45 13.31 -8.29
CA LYS A 166 15.16 14.60 -7.68
C LYS A 166 14.15 15.30 -8.59
N ILE A 167 13.15 15.95 -8.00
CA ILE A 167 12.11 16.71 -8.71
C ILE A 167 12.76 17.52 -9.84
N ASP A 168 12.52 17.11 -11.09
CA ASP A 168 13.03 17.80 -12.27
C ASP A 168 12.18 19.07 -12.50
N TYR A 169 12.69 20.17 -11.97
CA TYR A 169 12.08 21.49 -12.11
C TYR A 169 12.13 22.01 -13.56
N GLU A 170 13.05 21.54 -14.40
CA GLU A 170 13.16 22.00 -15.79
C GLU A 170 12.14 21.32 -16.69
N GLY A 171 11.87 20.02 -16.48
CA GLY A 171 10.80 19.29 -17.17
C GLY A 171 9.41 19.90 -16.94
N TYR A 172 9.10 20.29 -15.70
CA TYR A 172 7.81 20.92 -15.37
C TYR A 172 7.64 22.32 -16.00
N LYS A 173 8.73 23.12 -16.01
CA LYS A 173 8.75 24.46 -16.62
C LYS A 173 8.48 24.41 -18.13
N ASN A 174 8.98 23.38 -18.81
CA ASN A 174 8.84 23.23 -20.26
C ASN A 174 7.49 22.60 -20.68
N ALA A 175 6.89 21.76 -19.83
CA ALA A 175 5.59 21.13 -20.11
C ALA A 175 4.41 22.10 -19.99
N HIS A 176 4.45 23.02 -19.01
CA HIS A 176 3.36 23.96 -18.76
C HIS A 176 3.88 25.38 -18.39
N PRO A 177 4.58 26.07 -19.31
CA PRO A 177 5.12 27.40 -19.04
C PRO A 177 4.02 28.38 -18.58
N PHE A 178 2.81 28.26 -19.13
CA PHE A 178 1.67 29.10 -18.80
C PHE A 178 1.22 28.99 -17.33
N VAL A 179 1.18 27.79 -16.75
CA VAL A 179 0.74 27.57 -15.36
C VAL A 179 1.76 28.17 -14.38
N PHE A 180 3.05 28.07 -14.73
CA PHE A 180 4.13 28.67 -13.95
C PHE A 180 4.08 30.20 -13.96
N PHE A 181 3.86 30.82 -15.13
CA PHE A 181 3.74 32.29 -15.23
C PHE A 181 2.47 32.83 -14.56
N LEU A 182 1.35 32.10 -14.61
CA LEU A 182 0.13 32.46 -13.89
C LEU A 182 0.34 32.43 -12.37
N GLY A 183 0.95 31.37 -11.85
CA GLY A 183 1.25 31.25 -10.42
C GLY A 183 2.18 32.35 -9.92
N PHE A 184 3.28 32.60 -10.65
CA PHE A 184 4.22 33.66 -10.31
C PHE A 184 3.57 35.05 -10.36
N GLY A 185 2.79 35.33 -11.41
CA GLY A 185 2.08 36.61 -11.57
C GLY A 185 1.09 36.90 -10.43
N LEU A 186 0.34 35.90 -9.98
CA LEU A 186 -0.58 36.04 -8.85
C LEU A 186 0.16 36.35 -7.54
N VAL A 187 1.27 35.65 -7.27
CA VAL A 187 2.07 35.88 -6.07
C VAL A 187 2.72 37.26 -6.09
N THR A 188 3.28 37.69 -7.23
CA THR A 188 3.86 39.03 -7.36
C THR A 188 2.82 40.13 -7.18
N LEU A 189 1.63 39.98 -7.76
CA LEU A 189 0.53 40.93 -7.57
C LEU A 189 0.11 41.05 -6.10
N MET A 190 0.01 39.93 -5.38
CA MET A 190 -0.29 39.95 -3.94
C MET A 190 0.76 40.72 -3.15
N ILE A 191 2.05 40.50 -3.42
CA ILE A 191 3.15 41.18 -2.72
C ILE A 191 3.11 42.69 -2.99
N VAL A 192 2.94 43.10 -4.25
CA VAL A 192 2.83 44.53 -4.61
C VAL A 192 1.65 45.18 -3.90
N PHE A 193 0.50 44.48 -3.83
CA PHE A 193 -0.68 44.99 -3.15
C PHE A 193 -0.45 45.17 -1.64
N LEU A 194 0.21 44.20 -0.99
CA LEU A 194 0.55 44.27 0.43
C LEU A 194 1.53 45.42 0.72
N VAL A 195 2.57 45.58 -0.09
CA VAL A 195 3.55 46.66 0.06
C VAL A 195 2.90 48.03 -0.15
N TRP A 196 2.05 48.16 -1.17
CA TRP A 196 1.30 49.39 -1.42
C TRP A 196 0.37 49.74 -0.26
N PHE A 197 -0.35 48.76 0.28
CA PHE A 197 -1.22 48.95 1.44
C PHE A 197 -0.43 49.40 2.67
N PHE A 198 0.76 48.83 2.86
CA PHE A 198 1.66 49.18 3.97
C PHE A 198 2.20 50.61 3.83
N ILE A 199 2.69 51.01 2.66
CA ILE A 199 3.19 52.37 2.38
C ILE A 199 2.06 53.40 2.53
N ARG A 200 0.86 53.07 2.03
CA ARG A 200 -0.31 53.96 2.16
C ARG A 200 -0.73 54.11 3.62
N GLY A 201 -0.71 53.03 4.40
CA GLY A 201 -0.97 53.05 5.84
C GLY A 201 0.02 53.92 6.62
N LEU A 202 1.31 53.87 6.27
CA LEU A 202 2.35 54.71 6.88
C LEU A 202 2.19 56.20 6.52
N THR A 203 1.84 56.52 5.28
CA THR A 203 1.65 57.91 4.84
C THR A 203 0.39 58.56 5.43
N THR A 204 -0.69 57.79 5.66
CA THR A 204 -1.88 58.31 6.35
C THR A 204 -1.67 58.64 7.83
N LYS A 205 -0.74 57.95 8.52
CA LYS A 205 -0.44 58.25 9.93
C LYS A 205 0.40 59.51 10.13
N ASN A 206 1.21 59.89 9.14
CA ASN A 206 2.05 61.10 9.22
C ASN A 206 1.30 62.42 8.98
N ASN A 207 0.10 62.39 8.39
CA ASN A 207 -0.70 63.59 8.13
C ASN A 207 -1.74 63.91 9.24
N GLN A 208 -1.78 63.13 10.33
CA GLN A 208 -2.62 63.40 11.50
C GLN A 208 -1.83 63.97 12.69
N SER A 209 -0.55 64.30 12.49
CA SER A 209 0.30 64.96 13.49
C SER A 209 0.85 66.29 12.93
N ILE A 210 -0.06 67.23 12.66
CA ILE A 210 0.19 68.69 12.67
C ILE A 210 -1.03 69.33 13.33
#